data_AF-A0A946MSD4-F1
#
_entry.id   AF-A0A946MSD4-F1
#
_cell.length_a   1.000
_cell.length_b   1.000
_cell.length_c   1.000
_cell.angle_alpha   90.00
_cell.angle_beta   90.00
_cell.angle_gamma   90.00
#
_symmetry.space_group_name_H-M   'P 1'
#
loop_
_entity.id
_entity.type
_entity.pdbx_description
1 polymer ?
#
loop_
_entity_poly.entity_id
_entity_poly.type
_entity_poly.pdbx_seq_one_letter_code
_entity_poly.pdbx_strand_id
1 'polypeptide(L)' 'PPPPPNQIILVNAPKGIQMSALYDPFWIEGQLSTSFQENDMATSAYAMRLQRIEPYSN' A
#
# COMPACT_ATOMS: atom_id res chain seq x y z
N PRO A 1 -17.51 -4.82 -3.94
CA PRO A 1 -16.96 -3.67 -4.69
C PRO A 1 -15.61 -3.22 -4.10
N PRO A 2 -14.63 -2.86 -4.94
CA PRO A 2 -13.37 -2.29 -4.46
C PRO A 2 -13.65 -0.99 -3.68
N PRO A 3 -12.85 -0.68 -2.64
CA PRO A 3 -12.94 0.60 -1.93
C PRO A 3 -12.83 1.80 -2.89
N PRO A 4 -13.41 2.97 -2.54
CA PRO A 4 -13.18 4.22 -3.26
C PRO A 4 -11.68 4.52 -3.47
N PRO A 5 -11.28 5.21 -4.56
CA PRO A 5 -9.85 5.43 -4.88
C PRO A 5 -9.05 6.18 -3.83
N ASN A 6 -9.71 6.98 -2.98
CA ASN A 6 -9.09 7.69 -1.87
C ASN A 6 -8.89 6.82 -0.61
N GLN A 7 -9.29 5.54 -0.66
CA GLN A 7 -9.09 4.54 0.39
C GLN A 7 -8.04 3.49 0.02
N ILE A 8 -7.35 3.65 -1.12
CA ILE A 8 -6.36 2.71 -1.62
C ILE A 8 -5.07 3.47 -1.94
N ILE A 9 -3.92 2.90 -1.58
CA ILE A 9 -2.59 3.39 -1.94
C ILE A 9 -1.84 2.28 -2.69
N LEU A 10 -1.37 2.56 -3.90
CA LEU A 10 -0.48 1.64 -4.61
C LEU A 10 0.95 1.78 -4.08
N VAL A 11 1.45 0.76 -3.38
CA VAL A 11 2.79 0.76 -2.78
C VAL A 11 3.80 0.09 -3.70
N ASN A 12 4.88 0.78 -4.05
CA ASN A 12 6.02 0.23 -4.76
C ASN A 12 7.12 -0.19 -3.76
N ALA A 13 7.43 -1.48 -3.73
CA ALA A 13 8.41 -2.10 -2.83
C ALA A 13 9.47 -2.88 -3.64
N PRO A 14 10.53 -2.23 -4.16
CA PRO A 14 11.51 -2.86 -5.07
C PRO A 14 12.27 -4.04 -4.45
N LYS A 15 12.45 -4.01 -3.13
CA LYS A 15 13.13 -5.07 -2.36
C LYS A 15 12.21 -6.25 -2.00
N GLY A 16 10.92 -6.16 -2.37
CA GLY A 16 9.89 -7.11 -1.93
C GLY A 16 9.51 -6.93 -0.46
N ILE A 17 8.48 -7.67 -0.04
CA ILE A 17 7.98 -7.73 1.34
C ILE A 17 7.78 -9.21 1.68
N GLN A 18 8.23 -9.65 2.85
CA GLN A 18 7.94 -11.00 3.34
C GLN A 18 6.49 -11.05 3.82
N MET A 19 5.62 -11.70 3.04
CA MET A 19 4.17 -11.76 3.24
C MET A 19 3.73 -12.86 4.22
N SER A 20 4.48 -13.14 5.29
CA SER A 20 4.15 -14.23 6.21
C SER A 20 2.88 -13.99 7.05
N ALA A 21 2.32 -12.77 7.03
CA ALA A 21 1.20 -12.38 7.88
C ALA A 21 0.25 -11.40 7.18
N LEU A 22 -0.17 -11.68 5.94
CA LEU A 22 -1.11 -10.82 5.18
C LEU A 22 -2.44 -10.51 5.90
N TYR A 23 -2.79 -11.27 6.93
CA TYR A 23 -4.00 -11.05 7.73
C TYR A 23 -3.82 -10.04 8.87
N ASP A 24 -2.57 -9.69 9.20
CA ASP A 24 -2.28 -8.75 10.28
C ASP A 24 -2.08 -7.32 9.74
N PRO A 25 -2.40 -6.29 10.54
CA PRO A 25 -2.12 -4.91 10.16
C PRO A 25 -0.62 -4.58 10.20
N PHE A 26 -0.21 -3.61 9.36
CA PHE A 26 1.17 -3.12 9.28
C PHE A 26 1.22 -1.59 9.27
N TRP A 27 2.28 -1.04 9.87
CA TRP A 27 2.72 0.32 9.60
C TRP A 27 3.53 0.35 8.31
N ILE A 28 3.18 1.29 7.41
CA ILE A 28 3.87 1.52 6.15
C ILE A 28 4.35 2.96 6.11
N GLU A 29 5.65 3.13 5.94
CA GLU A 29 6.31 4.44 5.86
C GLU A 29 7.04 4.59 4.54
N GLY A 30 6.91 5.76 3.93
CA GLY A 30 7.50 6.06 2.65
C GLY A 30 7.10 7.41 2.09
N GLN A 31 7.55 7.68 0.87
CA GLN A 31 7.19 8.90 0.16
C GLN A 31 5.82 8.73 -0.50
N LEU A 32 4.81 9.45 -0.01
CA LEU A 32 3.46 9.48 -0.56
C LEU A 32 3.34 10.54 -1.67
N SER A 33 2.58 10.23 -2.71
CA SER A 33 2.28 11.15 -3.81
C SER A 33 0.87 10.91 -4.35
N THR A 34 0.28 11.94 -4.94
CA THR A 34 -0.97 11.79 -5.71
C THR A 34 -0.65 11.23 -7.08
N SER A 35 -1.22 10.08 -7.42
CA SER A 35 -1.02 9.41 -8.71
C SER A 35 -2.26 8.56 -8.98
N PHE A 36 -2.97 8.87 -10.05
CA PHE A 36 -4.15 8.12 -10.45
C PHE A 36 -3.71 6.84 -11.18
N GLN A 37 -4.08 5.68 -10.63
CA GLN A 37 -3.74 4.37 -11.17
C GLN A 37 -5.00 3.50 -11.20
N GLU A 38 -5.19 2.80 -12.31
CA GLU A 38 -6.32 1.88 -12.51
C GLU A 38 -5.79 0.54 -13.02
N ASN A 39 -6.22 -0.55 -12.39
CA ASN A 39 -5.94 -1.91 -12.83
C ASN A 39 -7.15 -2.82 -12.57
N ASP A 40 -7.07 -4.07 -13.04
CA ASP A 40 -8.16 -5.05 -12.94
C ASP A 40 -8.62 -5.34 -11.49
N MET A 41 -7.76 -5.08 -10.49
CA MET A 41 -8.06 -5.30 -9.08
C MET A 41 -8.72 -4.08 -8.43
N ALA A 42 -8.20 -2.87 -8.69
CA ALA A 42 -8.65 -1.65 -8.03
C ALA A 42 -8.15 -0.36 -8.72
N THR A 43 -8.82 0.75 -8.39
CA THR A 43 -8.40 2.11 -8.70
C THR A 43 -7.85 2.80 -7.46
N SER A 44 -6.74 3.52 -7.57
CA SER A 44 -6.12 4.28 -6.49
C SER A 44 -5.79 5.71 -6.93
N ALA A 45 -5.99 6.67 -6.03
CA ALA A 45 -5.60 8.07 -6.25
C ALA A 45 -4.20 8.40 -5.68
N TYR A 46 -3.54 7.44 -5.03
CA TYR A 46 -2.31 7.64 -4.29
C TYR A 46 -1.29 6.54 -4.56
N ALA A 47 -0.01 6.92 -4.66
CA ALA A 47 1.09 5.98 -4.74
C ALA A 47 2.15 6.28 -3.69
N MET A 48 2.79 5.22 -3.18
CA MET A 48 3.87 5.32 -2.19
C MET A 48 5.11 4.56 -2.62
N ARG A 49 6.28 5.20 -2.47
CA ARG A 49 7.57 4.51 -2.52
C ARG A 49 7.93 4.02 -1.11
N LEU A 50 7.95 2.71 -0.91
CA LEU A 50 8.21 2.09 0.39
C LEU A 50 9.61 2.42 0.90
N GLN A 51 9.72 2.78 2.18
CA GLN A 51 10.97 2.91 2.91
C GLN A 51 11.06 1.93 4.08
N ARG A 52 9.96 1.77 4.82
CA ARG A 52 9.89 0.90 6.00
C ARG A 52 8.49 0.28 6.13
N ILE A 53 8.46 -0.97 6.57
CA ILE A 53 7.24 -1.70 6.88
C ILE A 53 7.45 -2.48 8.17
N GLU A 54 6.49 -2.42 9.08
CA GLU A 54 6.55 -3.11 10.37
C GLU A 54 5.18 -3.66 10.77
N PRO A 55 5.11 -4.83 11.44
CA PRO A 55 3.86 -5.29 12.02
C PRO A 55 3.30 -4.26 12.99
N TYR A 56 1.99 -4.05 12.94
CA TYR A 56 1.32 -3.20 13.92
C TYR A 56 1.22 -3.94 15.27
N SER A 57 1.69 -3.30 16.34
CA SER A 57 1.58 -3.80 17.71
C SER A 57 0.77 -2.82 18.57
N ASN A 58 -0.24 -3.34 19.29
CA ASN A 58 -0.99 -2.58 20.30
C ASN A 58 -0.22 -2.47 21.62
#